data_AF-A0A9J6EGH8-F1
#
_entry.id   AF-A0A9J6EGH8-F1
#
_cell.length_a   1.000
_cell.length_b   1.000
_cell.length_c   1.000
_cell.angle_alpha   90.00
_cell.angle_beta   90.00
_cell.angle_gamma   90.00
#
_symmetry.space_group_name_H-M   'P 1'
#
loop_
_entity.id
_entity.type
_entity.pdbx_description
1 polymer ?
#
loop_
_entity_poly.entity_id
_entity_poly.type
_entity_poly.pdbx_seq_one_letter_code
_entity_poly.pdbx_strand_id
1 'polypeptide(L)'
;MAGYEMRNEPNVFFSTYEQFKQDTPGSIRKLAYFLGEEYGKLLDRDEDIFKQVMEKSSPEFMKKIMEFESTDSADGKQQDVKVFNFVRKAKVGDWKHYFNRELLKKMADKIEEKTKGSDIMSLWKQPTEQDL
;
A
#
# COMPACT_ATOMS: atom_id res chain seq x y z
N MET A 1 14.80 -6.85 11.71
CA MET A 1 13.39 -6.72 11.25
C MET A 1 13.10 -7.93 10.39
N ALA A 2 12.36 -8.92 10.91
CA ALA A 2 12.30 -10.26 10.31
C ALA A 2 11.85 -10.28 8.83
N GLY A 3 10.87 -9.45 8.44
CA GLY A 3 10.40 -9.41 7.05
C GLY A 3 11.34 -8.70 6.07
N TYR A 4 12.06 -7.66 6.50
CA TYR A 4 12.97 -6.90 5.63
C TYR A 4 14.27 -7.66 5.34
N GLU A 5 14.70 -8.51 6.27
CA GLU A 5 15.87 -9.37 6.10
C GLU A 5 15.65 -10.40 4.99
N MET A 6 14.41 -10.85 4.78
CA MET A 6 14.06 -11.81 3.73
C MET A 6 13.76 -11.18 2.36
N ARG A 7 13.96 -9.86 2.19
CA ARG A 7 13.53 -9.13 0.97
C ARG A 7 14.18 -9.62 -0.33
N ASN A 8 15.32 -10.31 -0.24
CA ASN A 8 16.06 -10.85 -1.39
C ASN A 8 15.78 -12.35 -1.61
N GLU A 9 14.94 -12.96 -0.79
CA GLU A 9 14.56 -14.36 -0.96
C GLU A 9 13.67 -14.52 -2.21
N PRO A 10 13.87 -15.57 -3.01
CA PRO A 10 13.19 -15.73 -4.30
C PRO A 10 11.65 -15.81 -4.17
N ASN A 11 11.15 -16.28 -3.03
CA ASN A 11 9.72 -16.42 -2.74
C ASN A 11 9.17 -15.29 -1.86
N VAL A 12 9.85 -14.14 -1.81
CA VAL A 12 9.39 -12.96 -1.07
C VAL A 12 9.28 -11.77 -2.03
N PHE A 13 8.05 -11.30 -2.26
CA PHE A 13 7.81 -10.06 -2.97
C PHE A 13 7.82 -8.90 -1.97
N PHE A 14 8.93 -8.19 -1.92
CA PHE A 14 9.04 -6.98 -1.11
C PHE A 14 8.67 -5.74 -1.92
N SER A 15 7.72 -4.94 -1.42
CA SER A 15 7.33 -3.66 -2.01
C SER A 15 6.79 -2.73 -0.93
N THR A 16 6.86 -1.42 -1.19
CA THR A 16 6.31 -0.38 -0.30
C THR A 16 4.98 0.15 -0.83
N TYR A 17 4.17 0.68 0.08
CA TYR A 17 2.91 1.32 -0.31
C TYR A 17 3.14 2.54 -1.22
N GLU A 18 4.21 3.30 -0.97
CA GLU A 18 4.61 4.45 -1.77
C GLU A 18 4.95 4.04 -3.21
N GLN A 19 5.69 2.94 -3.41
CA GLN A 19 6.01 2.43 -4.75
C GLN A 19 4.74 2.07 -5.54
N PHE A 20 3.79 1.37 -4.90
CA PHE A 20 2.49 1.08 -5.51
C PHE A 20 1.69 2.33 -5.86
N LYS A 21 1.85 3.42 -5.11
CA LYS A 21 1.19 4.69 -5.40
C LYS A 21 1.89 5.55 -6.43
N GLN A 22 3.22 5.43 -6.53
CA GLN A 22 4.03 6.14 -7.52
C GLN A 22 3.88 5.54 -8.92
N ASP A 23 3.93 4.20 -9.01
CA ASP A 23 3.78 3.45 -10.27
C ASP A 23 2.93 2.21 -10.04
N THR A 24 1.61 2.39 -9.98
CA THR A 24 0.64 1.30 -9.87
C THR A 24 0.78 0.31 -11.03
N PRO A 25 0.83 0.75 -12.31
CA PRO A 25 0.91 -0.17 -13.44
C PRO A 25 2.16 -1.07 -13.41
N GLY A 26 3.34 -0.49 -13.17
CA GLY A 26 4.58 -1.26 -13.09
C GLY A 26 4.63 -2.16 -11.87
N SER A 27 4.09 -1.72 -10.72
CA SER A 27 4.02 -2.55 -9.52
C SER A 27 3.11 -3.77 -9.69
N ILE A 28 1.97 -3.63 -10.38
CA ILE A 28 1.08 -4.74 -10.71
C ILE A 28 1.75 -5.73 -11.67
N ARG A 29 2.44 -5.23 -12.71
CA ARG A 29 3.20 -6.10 -13.62
C ARG A 29 4.29 -6.88 -12.88
N LYS A 30 5.09 -6.20 -12.05
CA LYS A 30 6.13 -6.85 -11.23
C LYS A 30 5.54 -7.94 -10.33
N LEU A 31 4.41 -7.65 -9.69
CA LEU A 31 3.71 -8.64 -8.86
C LEU A 31 3.20 -9.83 -9.69
N ALA A 32 2.65 -9.59 -10.88
CA ALA A 32 2.17 -10.66 -11.76
C ALA A 32 3.32 -11.58 -12.18
N TYR A 33 4.45 -11.03 -12.62
CA TYR A 33 5.65 -11.81 -12.96
C TYR A 33 6.22 -12.57 -11.76
N PHE A 34 6.15 -11.99 -10.55
CA PHE A 34 6.55 -12.67 -9.33
C PHE A 34 5.66 -13.88 -9.01
N LEU A 35 4.35 -13.77 -9.22
CA LEU A 35 3.42 -14.89 -9.04
C LEU A 35 3.60 -15.97 -10.12
N GLY A 36 4.05 -15.60 -11.31
CA GLY A 36 4.36 -16.51 -12.40
C GLY A 36 4.51 -15.78 -13.73
N GLU A 37 5.43 -16.25 -14.57
CA GLU A 37 5.73 -15.63 -15.88
C GLU A 37 4.49 -15.59 -16.80
N GLU A 38 3.61 -16.60 -16.69
CA GLU A 38 2.36 -16.67 -17.44
C GLU A 38 1.40 -15.52 -17.11
N TYR A 39 1.34 -15.08 -15.84
CA TYR A 39 0.49 -13.96 -15.44
C TYR A 39 1.05 -12.63 -15.93
N GLY A 40 2.38 -12.44 -15.85
CA GLY A 40 3.03 -11.26 -16.41
C GLY A 40 2.77 -11.14 -17.93
N LYS A 41 3.03 -12.21 -18.68
CA LYS A 41 2.78 -12.28 -20.13
C LYS A 41 1.30 -12.08 -20.48
N LEU A 42 0.38 -12.57 -19.65
CA LEU A 42 -1.05 -12.35 -19.84
C LEU A 42 -1.39 -10.86 -19.78
N LEU A 43 -0.89 -10.14 -18.78
CA LEU A 43 -1.13 -8.71 -18.61
C LEU A 43 -0.47 -7.86 -19.71
N ASP A 44 0.65 -8.31 -20.27
CA ASP A 44 1.33 -7.60 -21.36
C ASP A 44 0.66 -7.84 -22.73
N ARG A 45 0.02 -9.00 -22.92
CA ARG A 45 -0.68 -9.34 -24.18
C ARG A 45 -2.11 -8.82 -24.20
N ASP A 46 -2.81 -8.87 -23.07
CA ASP A 46 -4.23 -8.56 -22.96
C ASP A 46 -4.43 -7.29 -22.12
N GLU A 47 -4.54 -6.16 -22.82
CA GLU A 47 -4.72 -4.85 -22.21
C GLU A 47 -6.07 -4.73 -21.49
N ASP A 48 -7.11 -5.45 -21.94
CA ASP A 48 -8.42 -5.42 -21.29
C ASP A 48 -8.39 -6.12 -19.93
N ILE A 49 -7.69 -7.25 -19.83
CA ILE A 49 -7.45 -7.91 -18.54
C ILE A 49 -6.64 -7.00 -17.63
N PHE A 50 -5.58 -6.37 -18.15
CA PHE A 50 -4.77 -5.44 -17.36
C PHE A 50 -5.59 -4.27 -16.82
N LYS A 51 -6.44 -3.67 -17.66
CA LYS A 51 -7.35 -2.59 -17.28
C LYS A 51 -8.35 -3.04 -16.22
N GLN A 52 -8.92 -4.24 -16.33
CA GLN A 52 -9.81 -4.79 -15.31
C GLN A 52 -9.12 -4.99 -13.96
N VAL A 53 -7.87 -5.48 -13.96
CA VAL A 53 -7.08 -5.63 -12.73
C VAL A 53 -6.81 -4.25 -12.10
N MET A 54 -6.43 -3.26 -12.91
CA MET A 54 -6.23 -1.88 -12.47
C MET A 54 -7.50 -1.28 -11.85
N GLU A 55 -8.65 -1.46 -12.51
CA GLU A 55 -9.94 -0.95 -12.04
C GLU A 55 -10.37 -1.61 -10.73
N LYS A 56 -10.33 -2.95 -10.67
CA LYS A 56 -10.74 -3.70 -9.47
C LYS A 56 -9.80 -3.49 -8.28
N SER A 57 -8.53 -3.18 -8.55
CA SER A 57 -7.53 -2.86 -7.52
C SER A 57 -7.52 -1.36 -7.15
N SER A 58 -8.39 -0.55 -7.76
CA SER A 58 -8.47 0.88 -7.46
C SER A 58 -9.03 1.12 -6.05
N PRO A 59 -8.56 2.15 -5.33
CA PRO A 59 -9.15 2.53 -4.05
C PRO A 59 -10.66 2.80 -4.12
N GLU A 60 -11.13 3.34 -5.24
CA GLU A 60 -12.54 3.68 -5.48
C GLU A 60 -13.38 2.42 -5.54
N PHE A 61 -12.93 1.41 -6.29
CA PHE A 61 -13.59 0.11 -6.35
C PHE A 61 -13.54 -0.60 -5.00
N MET A 62 -12.36 -0.63 -4.36
CA MET A 62 -12.19 -1.26 -3.05
C MET A 62 -13.04 -0.64 -1.94
N LYS A 63 -13.24 0.69 -1.96
CA LYS A 63 -14.18 1.37 -1.04
C LYS A 63 -15.59 0.81 -1.18
N LYS A 64 -16.06 0.68 -2.42
CA LYS A 64 -17.41 0.21 -2.72
C LYS A 64 -17.64 -1.24 -2.26
N ILE A 65 -16.62 -2.11 -2.37
CA ILE A 65 -16.77 -3.53 -2.02
C ILE A 65 -16.45 -3.84 -0.54
N MET A 66 -15.74 -2.94 0.16
CA MET A 66 -15.34 -3.12 1.57
C MET A 66 -16.09 -2.18 2.52
N GLU A 67 -17.31 -1.83 2.13
CA GLU A 67 -18.28 -1.14 2.96
C GLU A 67 -19.08 -2.17 3.74
N PHE A 68 -18.91 -2.18 5.06
CA PHE A 68 -19.59 -3.11 5.95
C PHE A 68 -20.57 -2.35 6.83
N GLU A 69 -21.81 -2.82 6.86
CA GLU A 69 -22.82 -2.36 7.80
C GLU A 69 -22.71 -3.19 9.07
N SER A 70 -22.49 -2.53 10.20
CA SER A 70 -22.66 -3.17 11.50
C SER A 70 -23.95 -2.68 12.15
N THR A 71 -24.82 -3.61 12.53
CA THR A 71 -25.96 -3.33 13.40
C THR A 71 -25.59 -3.78 14.81
N ASP A 72 -25.32 -2.82 15.69
CA ASP A 72 -25.14 -3.10 17.12
C ASP A 72 -26.50 -3.55 17.68
N SER A 73 -26.73 -4.87 17.71
CA SER A 73 -27.94 -5.47 18.29
C SER A 73 -27.77 -5.64 19.80
N ALA A 74 -27.64 -4.52 20.51
CA ALA A 74 -27.75 -4.47 21.96
C ALA A 74 -28.99 -3.63 22.31
N ASP A 75 -29.98 -4.28 22.93
CA ASP A 75 -31.20 -3.69 23.48
C ASP A 75 -32.23 -3.13 22.50
N GLY A 76 -32.82 -3.98 21.64
CA GLY A 76 -34.23 -3.89 21.18
C GLY A 76 -34.76 -2.55 20.62
N LYS A 77 -33.89 -1.56 20.38
CA LYS A 77 -34.18 -0.23 19.87
C LYS A 77 -33.54 -0.14 18.49
N GLN A 78 -34.28 0.40 17.52
CA GLN A 78 -33.70 0.77 16.23
C GLN A 78 -32.54 1.73 16.48
N GLN A 79 -31.32 1.26 16.25
CA GLN A 79 -30.11 2.08 16.28
C GLN A 79 -29.63 2.32 14.85
N ASP A 80 -28.96 3.45 14.66
CA ASP A 80 -28.39 3.87 13.39
C ASP A 80 -27.41 2.82 12.85
N VAL A 81 -27.55 2.47 11.57
CA VAL A 81 -26.60 1.60 10.87
C VAL A 81 -25.25 2.33 10.79
N LYS A 82 -24.23 1.78 11.45
CA LYS A 82 -22.85 2.29 11.30
C LYS A 82 -22.23 1.64 10.08
N VAL A 83 -21.84 2.48 9.14
CA VAL A 83 -21.16 2.07 7.92
C VAL A 83 -19.65 2.22 8.13
N PHE A 84 -18.93 1.10 8.09
CA PHE A 84 -17.49 1.04 8.23
C PHE A 84 -16.83 0.80 6.87
N ASN A 85 -15.90 1.68 6.51
CA ASN A 85 -15.12 1.58 5.28
C ASN A 85 -13.65 1.29 5.60
N PHE A 86 -13.16 0.11 5.19
CA PHE A 86 -11.75 -0.27 5.37
C PHE A 86 -10.80 0.64 4.57
N VAL A 87 -11.23 1.13 3.42
CA VAL A 87 -10.44 2.05 2.58
C VAL A 87 -10.83 3.49 2.88
N ARG A 88 -9.99 4.20 3.65
CA ARG A 88 -10.27 5.60 4.05
C ARG A 88 -9.97 6.64 2.96
N LYS A 89 -8.68 6.93 2.74
CA LYS A 89 -8.21 7.98 1.79
C LYS A 89 -7.26 7.50 0.71
N ALA A 90 -6.58 6.37 0.92
CA ALA A 90 -5.58 5.82 0.01
C ALA A 90 -4.58 6.86 -0.54
N LYS A 91 -4.03 7.71 0.35
CA LYS A 91 -3.19 8.86 0.01
C LYS A 91 -1.89 8.85 0.80
N VAL A 92 -0.77 9.00 0.10
CA VAL A 92 0.57 9.17 0.70
C VAL A 92 0.73 10.59 1.24
N GLY A 93 1.37 10.73 2.39
CA GLY A 93 1.70 12.03 2.97
C GLY A 93 0.56 12.74 3.72
N ASP A 94 -0.61 12.09 3.89
CA ASP A 94 -1.74 12.68 4.62
C ASP A 94 -1.41 12.98 6.09
N TRP A 95 -0.39 12.32 6.65
CA TRP A 95 0.13 12.56 8.01
C TRP A 95 0.53 14.01 8.25
N LYS A 96 0.93 14.75 7.21
CA LYS A 96 1.33 16.17 7.34
C LYS A 96 0.24 17.08 7.92
N HIS A 97 -1.03 16.68 7.80
CA HIS A 97 -2.17 17.42 8.36
C HIS A 97 -2.46 17.11 9.83
N TYR A 98 -1.89 16.03 10.36
CA TYR A 98 -2.18 15.56 11.73
C TYR A 98 -1.02 15.79 12.69
N PHE A 99 0.20 15.95 12.15
CA PHE A 99 1.40 16.09 12.95
C PHE A 99 1.79 17.56 13.13
N ASN A 100 1.99 17.95 14.39
CA ASN A 100 2.66 19.20 14.72
C ASN A 100 4.19 19.01 14.74
N ARG A 101 4.96 20.10 14.83
CA ARG A 101 6.43 20.05 14.73
C ARG A 101 7.08 19.16 15.79
N GLU A 102 6.55 19.13 17.01
CA GLU A 102 7.10 18.31 18.09
C GLU A 102 6.90 16.82 17.83
N LEU A 103 5.70 16.42 17.37
CA LEU A 103 5.41 15.04 17.01
C LEU A 103 6.24 14.59 15.81
N LEU A 104 6.47 15.47 14.84
CA LEU A 104 7.36 15.18 13.71
C LEU A 104 8.78 14.90 14.16
N LYS A 105 9.32 15.74 15.05
CA LYS A 105 10.66 15.53 15.61
C LYS A 105 10.73 14.20 16.35
N LYS A 106 9.79 13.93 17.26
CA LYS A 106 9.73 12.65 18.00
C LYS A 106 9.66 11.43 17.07
N MET A 107 8.88 11.51 15.99
CA MET A 107 8.82 10.41 15.02
C MET A 107 10.11 10.27 14.22
N ALA A 108 10.70 11.36 13.77
CA ALA A 108 11.97 11.33 13.03
C ALA A 108 13.08 10.71 13.89
N ASP A 109 13.23 11.16 15.14
CA ASP A 109 14.20 10.63 16.10
C ASP A 109 13.96 9.12 16.31
N LYS A 110 12.69 8.69 16.40
CA LYS A 110 12.35 7.28 16.60
C LYS A 110 12.62 6.41 15.38
N ILE A 111 12.36 6.93 14.17
CA ILE A 111 12.68 6.24 12.92
C ILE A 111 14.20 6.08 12.81
N GLU A 112 14.97 7.13 13.06
CA GLU A 112 16.43 7.07 13.05
C GLU A 112 16.95 6.03 14.06
N GLU A 113 16.48 6.07 15.31
CA GLU A 113 16.86 5.11 16.36
C GLU A 113 16.58 3.66 15.92
N LYS A 114 15.41 3.39 15.34
CA LYS A 114 14.97 2.03 14.96
C LYS A 114 15.58 1.52 13.67
N THR A 115 16.00 2.40 12.78
CA THR A 115 16.58 2.05 11.48
C THR A 115 18.11 2.16 11.46
N LYS A 116 18.71 2.66 12.55
CA LYS A 116 20.16 2.75 12.73
C LYS A 116 20.84 1.41 12.42
N GLY A 117 21.83 1.46 11.52
CA GLY A 117 22.59 0.27 11.10
C GLY A 117 21.88 -0.59 10.05
N SER A 118 20.77 -0.14 9.48
CA SER A 118 20.10 -0.79 8.34
C SER A 118 19.99 0.15 7.14
N ASP A 119 19.86 -0.43 5.95
CA ASP A 119 19.67 0.26 4.69
C ASP A 119 18.19 0.56 4.39
N ILE A 120 17.27 0.27 5.30
CA ILE A 120 15.81 0.39 5.06
C ILE A 120 15.38 1.80 4.65
N MET A 121 16.03 2.85 5.18
CA MET A 121 15.71 4.22 4.82
C MET A 121 16.11 4.59 3.38
N SER A 122 16.90 3.76 2.69
CA SER A 122 17.19 3.93 1.27
C SER A 122 15.94 3.78 0.39
N LEU A 123 14.93 3.04 0.84
CA LEU A 123 13.69 2.80 0.10
C LEU A 123 12.89 4.09 -0.20
N TRP A 124 13.08 5.13 0.61
CA TRP A 124 12.40 6.42 0.47
C TRP A 124 13.32 7.55 0.02
N LYS A 125 14.56 7.24 -0.38
CA LYS A 125 15.38 8.20 -1.14
C LYS A 125 14.77 8.31 -2.53
N GLN A 126 14.49 9.52 -3.00
CA GLN A 126 14.03 9.71 -4.37
C GLN A 126 15.14 9.22 -5.32
N PRO A 127 14.82 8.45 -6.38
CA PRO A 127 15.82 8.09 -7.38
C PRO A 127 16.41 9.37 -7.94
N THR A 128 17.72 9.49 -7.86
CA THR A 128 18.46 10.54 -8.56
C THR A 128 18.53 10.16 -10.03
N GLU A 129 18.70 11.14 -10.94
CA GLU A 129 18.85 10.90 -12.40
C GLU A 129 19.97 9.90 -12.76
N GLN A 130 20.81 9.52 -11.80
CA GLN A 130 21.87 8.51 -11.95
C GLN A 130 21.40 7.06 -11.76
N ASP A 131 20.17 6.85 -11.27
CA ASP A 131 19.58 5.53 -11.00
C ASP A 131 18.57 5.09 -12.09
N LEU A 132 18.49 5.84 -13.20
CA LEU A 132 17.74 5.56 -14.43
C LEU A 132 18.70 5.30 -15.60
#